data_AF-A0A2D5E7F5-F1
#
_entry.id   AF-A0A2D5E7F5-F1
#
_cell.length_a   1.000
_cell.length_b   1.000
_cell.length_c   1.000
_cell.angle_alpha   90.00
_cell.angle_beta   90.00
_cell.angle_gamma   90.00
#
_symmetry.space_group_name_H-M   'P 1'
#
loop_
_entity.id
_entity.type
_entity.pdbx_description
1 polymer ?
#
loop_
_entity_poly.entity_id
_entity_poly.type
_entity_poly.pdbx_seq_one_letter_code
_entity_poly.pdbx_strand_id
1 'polypeptide(L)' 'MIEALKSDEIVNKVGGRFRLTALIQRRLGEIIDGSRPLVERNGMSDLEVVIEEIMQDKITINDGLGDNA' A
#
# COMPACT_ATOMS: atom_id res chain seq x y z
N MET A 1 -5.06 -10.92 -12.27
CA MET A 1 -5.85 -10.30 -11.18
C MET A 1 -4.98 -10.35 -9.95
N ILE A 2 -4.74 -9.23 -9.27
CA ILE A 2 -3.87 -9.19 -8.09
C ILE A 2 -4.56 -9.99 -6.98
N GLU A 3 -3.95 -11.09 -6.53
CA GLU A 3 -4.58 -12.01 -5.54
C GLU A 3 -4.91 -11.31 -4.22
N ALA A 4 -4.04 -10.41 -3.75
CA ALA A 4 -4.26 -9.65 -2.52
C ALA A 4 -5.52 -8.76 -2.57
N LEU A 5 -5.96 -8.35 -3.77
CA LEU A 5 -7.20 -7.58 -3.93
C LEU A 5 -8.47 -8.44 -4.01
N LYS A 6 -8.34 -9.77 -4.03
CA LYS A 6 -9.48 -10.70 -3.95
C LYS A 6 -9.94 -10.96 -2.52
N SER A 7 -9.08 -10.67 -1.53
CA SER A 7 -9.35 -10.88 -0.11
C SER A 7 -9.69 -9.55 0.57
N ASP A 8 -10.56 -9.61 1.57
CA ASP A 8 -10.83 -8.48 2.47
C ASP A 8 -9.69 -8.25 3.48
N GLU A 9 -8.67 -9.12 3.51
CA GLU A 9 -7.52 -9.01 4.41
C GLU A 9 -6.82 -7.66 4.31
N ILE A 10 -6.41 -7.26 3.10
CA ILE A 10 -5.74 -5.97 2.89
C ILE A 10 -6.65 -4.82 3.29
N VAL A 11 -7.95 -4.92 2.99
CA VAL A 11 -8.93 -3.89 3.36
C VAL A 11 -9.03 -3.73 4.88
N ASN A 12 -9.12 -4.83 5.61
CA ASN A 12 -9.20 -4.83 7.06
C ASN A 12 -7.91 -4.29 7.68
N LYS A 13 -6.75 -4.64 7.10
CA LYS A 13 -5.43 -4.15 7.51
C LYS A 13 -5.32 -2.63 7.45
N VAL A 14 -5.79 -2.00 6.36
CA VAL A 14 -5.72 -0.52 6.20
C VAL A 14 -6.90 0.22 6.84
N GLY A 15 -7.87 -0.49 7.43
CA GLY A 15 -9.03 0.12 8.08
C GLY A 15 -10.13 0.58 7.12
N GLY A 16 -10.29 -0.08 5.98
CA GLY A 16 -11.41 0.11 5.06
C GLY A 16 -11.02 0.43 3.61
N ARG A 17 -11.98 0.27 2.68
CA ARG A 17 -11.76 0.39 1.23
C ARG A 17 -11.34 1.79 0.82
N PHE A 18 -11.94 2.82 1.42
CA PHE A 18 -11.59 4.21 1.13
C PHE A 18 -10.14 4.52 1.52
N ARG A 19 -9.74 4.08 2.73
CA ARG A 19 -8.36 4.21 3.22
C ARG A 19 -7.38 3.47 2.31
N LEU A 20 -7.70 2.23 1.94
CA LEU A 20 -6.89 1.45 0.99
C LEU A 20 -6.71 2.18 -0.36
N THR A 21 -7.80 2.66 -0.97
CA THR A 21 -7.73 3.39 -2.25
C THR A 21 -6.87 4.65 -2.13
N ALA A 22 -7.07 5.44 -1.08
CA ALA A 22 -6.29 6.66 -0.86
C ALA A 22 -4.80 6.36 -0.66
N LEU A 23 -4.45 5.33 0.11
CA LEU A 23 -3.06 4.90 0.32
C LEU A 23 -2.42 4.45 -0.99
N ILE A 24 -3.13 3.63 -1.79
CA ILE A 24 -2.65 3.17 -3.09
C ILE A 24 -2.39 4.35 -4.02
N GLN A 25 -3.35 5.27 -4.14
CA GLN A 25 -3.23 6.43 -5.03
C GLN A 25 -2.06 7.33 -4.64
N ARG A 26 -1.89 7.62 -3.34
CA ARG A 26 -0.77 8.42 -2.83
C ARG A 26 0.56 7.75 -3.18
N ARG A 27 0.71 6.47 -2.85
CA ARG A 27 1.98 5.77 -3.05
C ARG A 27 2.31 5.56 -4.53
N LEU A 28 1.32 5.28 -5.36
CA LEU A 28 1.52 5.22 -6.81
C LEU A 28 2.06 6.54 -7.36
N GLY A 29 1.52 7.68 -6.90
CA GLY A 29 2.04 9.00 -7.27
C GLY A 29 3.52 9.16 -6.91
N GLU A 30 3.92 8.78 -5.69
CA GLU A 30 5.31 8.82 -5.25
C GLU A 30 6.24 7.98 -6.16
N ILE A 31 5.81 6.77 -6.54
CA ILE A 31 6.59 5.90 -7.43
C ILE A 31 6.70 6.50 -8.83
N ILE A 32 5.61 7.06 -9.36
CA ILE A 32 5.58 7.75 -10.66
C ILE A 32 6.53 8.96 -10.66
N ASP A 33 6.60 9.69 -9.54
CA ASP A 33 7.52 10.82 -9.34
C ASP A 33 8.99 10.39 -9.11
N GLY A 34 9.27 9.07 -9.13
CA GLY A 34 10.62 8.51 -9.07
C GLY A 34 11.05 8.04 -7.68
N SER A 35 10.13 7.96 -6.71
CA SER A 35 10.42 7.32 -5.42
C SER A 35 10.86 5.87 -5.64
N ARG A 36 11.85 5.42 -4.87
CA ARG A 36 12.27 4.03 -4.88
C ARG A 36 11.20 3.15 -4.21
N PRO A 37 10.89 1.97 -4.78
CA PRO A 37 10.17 0.91 -4.09
C PRO A 37 10.86 0.51 -2.78
N LEU A 38 10.08 0.18 -1.76
CA LEU A 38 10.52 -0.36 -0.47
C LEU A 38 10.60 -1.89 -0.48
N VAL A 39 10.14 -2.51 -1.55
CA VAL A 39 10.22 -3.95 -1.83
C VAL A 39 10.94 -4.19 -3.15
N GLU A 40 11.48 -5.40 -3.34
CA GLU A 40 12.12 -5.77 -4.60
C GLU A 40 11.11 -5.79 -5.74
N ARG A 41 11.39 -5.09 -6.84
CA ARG A 41 10.44 -4.96 -7.94
C ARG A 41 10.21 -6.27 -8.68
N ASN A 42 11.21 -7.12 -8.88
CA ASN A 42 11.10 -8.48 -9.44
C ASN A 42 10.12 -8.63 -10.64
N GLY A 43 10.00 -7.61 -11.50
CA GLY A 43 9.09 -7.59 -12.66
C GLY A 43 7.65 -7.11 -12.39
N MET A 44 7.33 -6.76 -11.15
CA MET A 44 6.05 -6.20 -10.72
C MET A 44 5.78 -4.81 -11.33
N SER A 45 4.50 -4.59 -11.64
CA SER A 45 3.96 -3.26 -11.93
C SER A 45 4.02 -2.35 -10.69
N ASP A 46 3.90 -1.03 -10.89
CA ASP A 46 3.88 -0.11 -9.75
C ASP A 46 2.75 -0.42 -8.78
N LEU A 47 1.58 -0.81 -9.28
CA LEU A 47 0.45 -1.20 -8.42
C LEU A 47 0.78 -2.44 -7.59
N GLU A 48 1.37 -3.47 -8.19
CA GLU A 48 1.76 -4.68 -7.46
C GLU A 48 2.82 -4.37 -6.40
N VAL A 49 3.80 -3.50 -6.71
CA VAL A 49 4.76 -3.00 -5.73
C VAL A 49 4.06 -2.33 -4.55
N VAL A 50 3.13 -1.41 -4.81
CA VAL A 50 2.39 -0.72 -3.74
C VAL A 50 1.60 -1.69 -2.88
N ILE A 51 0.93 -2.66 -3.49
CA ILE A 51 0.18 -3.67 -2.75
C ILE A 51 1.12 -4.51 -1.87
N GLU A 52 2.27 -4.91 -2.39
CA GLU A 52 3.26 -5.68 -1.64
C GLU A 52 3.86 -4.86 -0.48
N GLU A 53 4.12 -3.57 -0.68
CA GLU A 53 4.54 -2.65 0.39
C GLU A 53 3.51 -2.54 1.51
N ILE A 54 2.21 -2.52 1.18
CA ILE A 54 1.11 -2.53 2.17
C ILE A 54 1.09 -3.87 2.91
N MET A 55 1.16 -4.99 2.19
CA MET A 55 1.11 -6.33 2.78
C MET A 55 2.27 -6.59 3.75
N GLN A 56 3.46 -6.04 3.44
CA GLN A 56 4.66 -6.12 4.27
C GLN A 56 4.76 -5.03 5.36
N ASP A 57 3.68 -4.27 5.62
CA ASP A 57 3.64 -3.19 6.63
C ASP A 57 4.71 -2.10 6.42
N LYS A 58 5.20 -1.92 5.18
CA LYS A 58 6.21 -0.90 4.85
C LYS A 58 5.60 0.49 4.73
N ILE A 59 4.32 0.55 4.35
CA ILE A 59 3.54 1.78 4.26
C ILE A 59 2.19 1.60 4.94
N THR A 60 1.72 2.67 5.58
CA THR A 60 0.40 2.73 6.20
C THR A 60 -0.16 4.16 6.13
N ILE A 61 -1.43 4.33 6.49
CA ILE A 61 -2.01 5.66 6.70
C ILE A 61 -1.69 6.09 8.12
N ASN A 62 -0.82 7.09 8.24
CA ASN A 62 -0.66 7.84 9.48
C ASN A 62 -1.80 8.87 9.55
N ASP A 63 -2.78 8.63 10.44
CA ASP A 63 -3.91 9.52 10.68
C ASP A 63 -3.61 10.60 11.74
N GLY A 64 -2.33 10.78 12.11
CA GLY A 64 -1.91 11.77 13.10
C GLY A 64 -2.22 11.36 14.55
N LEU A 65 -2.83 10.20 14.74
CA LEU A 65 -2.92 9.51 16.03
C LEU A 65 -1.62 8.73 16.18
N GLY A 66 -0.56 9.41 16.61
CA GLY A 66 0.71 8.76 16.87
C GLY A 66 0.51 7.54 17.77
N ASP A 67 1.21 6.45 17.45
CA ASP A 67 1.34 5.24 18.27
C ASP A 67 1.62 5.64 19.73
N ASN A 68 0.56 5.77 20.51
CA ASN A 68 0.57 5.86 21.96
C ASN A 68 -0.23 4.68 22.47
N ALA A 69 0.37 3.48 22.35
CA ALA A 69 0.10 2.32 23.17
C ALA A 69 1.26 1.34 23.04
#